data_AF-A0A2G7GEI6-F1
#
_entry.id   AF-A0A2G7GEI6-F1
#
_cell.length_a   1.000
_cell.length_b   1.000
_cell.length_c   1.000
_cell.angle_alpha   90.00
_cell.angle_beta   90.00
_cell.angle_gamma   90.00
#
_symmetry.space_group_name_H-M   'P 1'
#
loop_
_entity.id
_entity.type
_entity.pdbx_description
1 polymer ?
#
loop_
_entity_poly.entity_id
_entity_poly.type
_entity_poly.pdbx_seq_one_letter_code
_entity_poly.pdbx_strand_id
1 'polypeptide(L)' 'MQFLIIRYPKIARLICQLVPAQCPFERTIKFGNIFVHIPPLCKLNPFYNEIVHLRFLCLSYLAEECGEDVSVYC' A
#
# COMPACT_ATOMS: atom_id res chain seq x y z
N MET A 1 -4.54 21.14 -7.92
CA MET A 1 -4.04 19.86 -7.41
C MET A 1 -5.15 18.84 -7.65
N GLN A 2 -4.96 17.96 -8.62
CA GLN A 2 -6.03 17.16 -9.22
C GLN A 2 -6.33 15.98 -8.29
N PHE A 3 -7.36 16.12 -7.44
CA PHE A 3 -7.95 14.96 -6.76
C PHE A 3 -8.50 14.06 -7.85
N LEU A 4 -7.85 12.91 -8.10
CA LEU A 4 -8.53 11.81 -8.75
C LEU A 4 -9.69 11.47 -7.79
N ILE A 5 -10.90 11.93 -8.11
CA ILE A 5 -12.03 11.82 -7.20
C ILE A 5 -12.36 10.33 -7.12
N ILE A 6 -11.87 9.67 -6.08
CA ILE A 6 -12.20 8.29 -5.78
C ILE A 6 -13.66 8.33 -5.31
N ARG A 7 -14.61 8.26 -6.25
CA ARG A 7 -16.05 8.35 -5.94
C ARG A 7 -16.66 7.02 -5.48
N TYR A 8 -15.84 5.97 -5.40
CA TYR A 8 -16.31 4.60 -5.21
C TYR A 8 -15.59 3.97 -4.02
N PRO A 9 -16.21 3.97 -2.83
CA PRO A 9 -15.65 3.35 -1.63
C PRO A 9 -15.29 1.88 -1.83
N LYS A 10 -16.06 1.15 -2.64
CA LYS A 10 -15.76 -0.25 -2.99
C LYS A 10 -14.41 -0.41 -3.69
N ILE A 11 -14.08 0.49 -4.62
CA ILE A 11 -12.81 0.47 -5.35
C ILE A 11 -11.67 0.87 -4.40
N ALA A 12 -11.88 1.88 -3.56
CA ALA A 12 -10.91 2.31 -2.56
C ALA A 12 -10.53 1.16 -1.61
N ARG A 13 -11.52 0.45 -1.06
CA ARG A 13 -11.29 -0.73 -0.19
C ARG A 13 -10.53 -1.83 -0.94
N LEU A 14 -10.93 -2.12 -2.17
CA LEU A 14 -10.25 -3.13 -2.99
C LEU A 14 -8.78 -2.77 -3.22
N ILE A 15 -8.48 -1.50 -3.53
CA ILE A 15 -7.09 -1.03 -3.69
C ILE A 15 -6.32 -1.16 -2.38
N CYS A 16 -6.90 -0.75 -1.25
CA CYS A 16 -6.26 -0.87 0.07
C CYS A 16 -6.00 -2.34 0.48
N GLN A 17 -6.82 -3.28 0.01
CA GLN A 17 -6.64 -4.72 0.23
C GLN A 17 -5.62 -5.35 -0.73
N LEU A 18 -5.60 -4.92 -2.00
CA LEU A 18 -4.72 -5.49 -3.02
C LEU A 18 -3.30 -4.94 -2.95
N VAL A 19 -3.14 -3.65 -2.65
CA VAL A 19 -1.84 -3.00 -2.57
C VAL A 19 -1.31 -3.11 -1.14
N PRO A 20 -0.18 -3.80 -0.92
CA PRO A 20 0.35 -4.01 0.42
C PRO A 20 0.83 -2.69 1.04
N ALA A 21 0.72 -2.59 2.38
CA ALA A 21 1.21 -1.45 3.16
C ALA A 21 2.75 -1.37 3.17
N GLN A 22 3.41 -2.51 3.02
CA GLN A 22 4.85 -2.67 3.05
C GLN A 22 5.35 -3.27 1.75
N CYS A 23 6.63 -3.06 1.46
CA CYS A 23 7.26 -3.63 0.29
C CYS A 23 7.29 -5.16 0.40
N PRO A 24 6.60 -5.94 -0.46
CA PRO A 24 6.58 -7.41 -0.34
C PRO A 24 7.95 -8.05 -0.57
N PHE A 25 8.87 -7.32 -1.20
CA PHE A 25 10.24 -7.78 -1.46
C PHE A 25 11.17 -7.53 -0.27
N GLU A 26 10.88 -6.53 0.56
CA GLU A 26 11.70 -6.25 1.74
C GLU A 26 11.35 -7.26 2.82
N ARG A 27 12.29 -8.15 3.13
CA ARG A 27 12.11 -9.16 4.17
C ARG A 27 13.43 -9.68 4.65
N THR A 28 13.47 -10.05 5.92
CA THR A 28 14.59 -10.80 6.49
C THR A 28 14.28 -12.28 6.45
N ILE A 29 15.09 -13.06 5.74
CA ILE A 29 14.96 -14.52 5.68
C ILE A 29 16.01 -15.13 6.60
N LYS A 30 15.57 -16.04 7.47
CA LYS A 30 16.45 -16.81 8.36
C LYS A 30 16.71 -18.19 7.75
N PHE A 31 17.97 -18.49 7.44
CA PHE A 31 18.44 -19.81 7.05
C PHE A 31 19.35 -20.35 8.15
N GLY A 32 18.78 -21.12 9.09
CA GLY A 32 19.51 -21.62 10.26
C GLY A 32 20.01 -20.48 11.15
N ASN A 33 21.33 -20.32 11.28
CA ASN A 33 21.96 -19.22 12.04
C ASN A 33 22.28 -17.99 11.18
N ILE A 34 21.93 -17.99 9.90
CA ILE A 34 22.21 -16.89 8.97
C ILE A 34 20.95 -16.06 8.76
N PHE A 35 21.07 -14.74 8.93
CA PHE A 35 20.03 -13.77 8.59
C PHE A 35 20.42 -13.06 7.29
N VAL A 36 19.57 -13.19 6.27
CA VAL A 36 19.74 -12.49 5.00
C VAL A 36 18.66 -11.42 4.90
N HIS A 37 19.07 -10.16 4.86
CA HIS A 37 18.16 -9.03 4.64
C HIS A 37 18.01 -8.81 3.13
N ILE A 38 16.80 -8.94 2.61
CA ILE A 38 16.46 -8.54 1.24
C ILE A 38 16.05 -7.06 1.30
N PRO A 39 16.72 -6.17 0.56
CA PRO A 39 16.39 -4.75 0.57
C PRO A 39 15.01 -4.49 -0.08
N PRO A 40 14.44 -3.28 0.10
CA PRO A 40 13.23 -2.90 -0.60
C PRO A 40 13.48 -2.77 -2.10
N LEU A 41 13.19 -3.85 -2.83
CA LEU A 41 13.27 -3.91 -4.29
C LEU A 41 12.01 -3.36 -4.98
N CYS A 42 11.16 -2.68 -4.23
CA CYS A 42 9.87 -2.22 -4.71
C CYS A 42 9.91 -1.23 -5.87
N LYS A 43 11.04 -0.57 -6.11
CA LYS A 43 11.25 0.31 -7.27
C LYS A 43 11.62 -0.43 -8.57
N LEU A 44 11.63 -1.78 -8.59
CA LEU A 44 11.79 -2.55 -9.82
C LEU A 44 10.64 -2.30 -10.81
N ASN A 45 9.42 -2.10 -10.30
CA ASN A 45 8.29 -1.71 -11.13
C ASN A 45 8.30 -0.18 -11.30
N PRO A 46 8.39 0.35 -12.53
CA PRO A 46 8.40 1.79 -12.77
C PRO A 46 7.14 2.52 -12.26
N PHE A 47 6.03 1.81 -12.04
CA PHE A 47 4.77 2.37 -11.54
C PHE A 47 4.54 2.18 -10.03
N TYR A 48 5.56 1.73 -9.27
CA TYR A 48 5.38 1.43 -7.85
C TYR A 48 4.97 2.67 -7.04
N ASN A 49 5.60 3.81 -7.29
CA ASN A 49 5.34 5.03 -6.52
C ASN A 49 3.91 5.52 -6.75
N GLU A 50 3.43 5.43 -7.99
CA GLU A 50 2.07 5.78 -8.39
C GLU A 50 1.04 4.87 -7.71
N ILE A 51 1.32 3.56 -7.63
CA ILE A 51 0.44 2.58 -6.96
C ILE A 51 0.39 2.83 -5.44
N VAL A 52 1.53 3.07 -4.80
CA VAL A 52 1.58 3.40 -3.36
C VAL A 52 0.89 4.74 -3.09
N HIS A 53 1.09 5.73 -3.97
CA HIS A 53 0.42 7.01 -3.87
C HIS A 53 -1.10 6.86 -4.02
N LEU A 54 -1.57 6.04 -4.98
CA LEU A 54 -2.98 5.72 -5.12
C LEU A 54 -3.56 5.04 -3.87
N ARG A 55 -2.82 4.11 -3.26
CA ARG A 55 -3.21 3.48 -1.99
C ARG A 55 -3.36 4.51 -0.87
N PHE A 56 -2.41 5.42 -0.74
CA PHE A 56 -2.48 6.51 0.24
C PHE A 56 -3.74 7.36 0.04
N LEU A 57 -4.02 7.76 -1.21
CA LEU A 57 -5.23 8.52 -1.53
C LEU A 57 -6.52 7.73 -1.20
N CYS A 58 -6.55 6.42 -1.47
CA CYS A 58 -7.68 5.56 -1.11
C CYS A 58 -7.89 5.50 0.41
N LEU A 59 -6.81 5.40 1.20
CA LEU A 59 -6.89 5.40 2.65
C LEU A 59 -7.38 6.75 3.18
N SER A 60 -6.83 7.87 2.70
CA SER A 60 -7.29 9.20 3.08
C SER A 60 -8.77 9.40 2.74
N TYR A 61 -9.21 8.98 1.56
CA TYR A 61 -10.62 9.03 1.16
C TYR A 61 -11.53 8.21 2.10
N LEU A 62 -11.13 6.99 2.45
CA LEU A 62 -11.91 6.14 3.35
C LEU A 62 -11.96 6.70 4.78
N ALA A 63 -10.85 7.25 5.29
CA ALA A 63 -10.77 7.80 6.63
C ALA A 63 -11.49 9.17 6.76
N GLU A 64 -11.21 10.09 5.84
CA GLU A 64 -11.65 11.49 5.96
C GLU A 64 -13.04 11.72 5.35
N GLU A 65 -13.34 11.14 4.19
CA GLU A 65 -14.63 11.35 3.52
C GLU A 65 -15.68 10.30 3.89
N CYS A 66 -15.27 9.03 4.04
CA CYS A 66 -16.20 7.95 4.41
C CYS A 66 -16.30 7.71 5.92
N GLY A 67 -15.36 8.23 6.72
CA GLY A 67 -15.33 8.04 8.18
C GLY A 67 -15.07 6.59 8.61
N GLU A 68 -14.42 5.78 7.78
CA GLU A 68 -14.13 4.37 8.06
C GLU A 68 -12.87 4.22 8.92
N ASP A 69 -12.85 3.18 9.76
CA ASP A 69 -11.62 2.77 10.43
C ASP A 69 -10.68 2.09 9.43
N VAL A 70 -9.65 2.81 9.02
CA VAL A 70 -8.64 2.34 8.05
C VAL A 70 -7.49 1.56 8.68
N SER A 71 -7.46 1.41 10.02
CA SER A 71 -6.42 0.64 10.72
C SER A 71 -6.38 -0.83 10.27
N VAL A 72 -7.51 -1.35 9.79
CA VAL A 72 -7.65 -2.71 9.22
C VAL A 72 -6.80 -2.95 7.97
N TYR A 73 -6.28 -1.89 7.34
CA TYR A 73 -5.43 -1.98 6.14
C TYR A 73 -3.94 -1.80 6.43
N CYS A 74 -3.53 -1.53 7.67
CA CYS A 74 -2.16 -1.18 8.06
C CYS A 74 -1.32 -2.37 8.54
#